data_AF-A0A933J4Y8-F1
#
_entry.id   AF-A0A933J4Y8-F1
#
_cell.length_a   1.000
_cell.length_b   1.000
_cell.length_c   1.000
_cell.angle_alpha   90.00
_cell.angle_beta   90.00
_cell.angle_gamma   90.00
#
_symmetry.space_group_name_H-M   'P 1'
#
loop_
_entity.id
_entity.type
_entity.pdbx_description
1 polymer ?
#
loop_
_entity_poly.entity_id
_entity_poly.type
_entity_poly.pdbx_seq_one_letter_code
_entity_poly.pdbx_strand_id
1 'polypeptide(L)'
;MTIQVAWTDLTHEKKVEELKKYNDDELIHYYLPSTTTEEEFRKQLESDRAFWDTDSIAAARTAGKPPTKEATIGAWRDLNRAEAILELIDNSIDVWMRRRSPDGYPRETAPRLQIYVDLDHQSGTLTYADNAGGIEEEKLVNLVVPGYSDTNDPEATIGSYRTGGKKAIFKLALEANVRTRYWNPVGPSDKEFQVHLDRKWLEDPDLYEFKYYPVKELALDKGQTVYNFRLRDGVSEGPGRWDRDVIARITEEIRRTYTLLLLRHPEVQIYFLDRANPLTPVEDLYKFTGAHDKNRVDLRPQRAVFRCSLPWKGTQHDVKIEVVLGCRTTLSVEPGSDVWGIDFYGNDRLFVLSEQDFVLEWFDLPKGNNRQYIRGFINIHGPNILVPWDTHKRHLNVDREIVTILRKDPQIKEFFQHWAEAYQKVSRSKEVRQLIREELKPWAQNNDLNLPHSTKSDVSIQPQGKRRGAHLPSTIHKPIVPAKSDAVTNIEIKFKVTKPEFRKLCSKFRATFEPDDRSVWRQISEEIKNEVLS
;
A
#
# COMPACT_ATOMS: atom_id res chain seq x y z
N MET A 1 -34.01 14.41 51.31
CA MET A 1 -33.27 13.41 50.51
C MET A 1 -33.00 14.04 49.17
N THR A 2 -31.76 14.46 48.93
CA THR A 2 -31.33 14.94 47.62
C THR A 2 -31.27 13.73 46.70
N ILE A 3 -32.00 13.74 45.58
CA ILE A 3 -31.97 12.63 44.61
C ILE A 3 -30.54 12.60 44.06
N GLN A 4 -29.83 11.54 44.37
CA GLN A 4 -28.45 11.32 43.94
C GLN A 4 -28.49 10.85 42.49
N VAL A 5 -27.95 11.65 41.58
CA VAL A 5 -27.87 11.33 40.16
C VAL A 5 -26.88 10.17 39.99
N ALA A 6 -27.25 9.10 39.27
CA ALA A 6 -26.36 7.97 39.07
C ALA A 6 -25.13 8.37 38.24
N TRP A 7 -23.98 7.71 38.43
CA TRP A 7 -22.76 7.97 37.63
C TRP A 7 -23.04 7.95 36.13
N THR A 8 -23.86 7.00 35.69
CA THR A 8 -24.23 6.80 34.28
C THR A 8 -24.99 7.98 33.67
N ASP A 9 -25.69 8.75 34.50
CA ASP A 9 -26.56 9.86 34.07
C ASP A 9 -25.81 11.20 34.04
N LEU A 10 -24.60 11.26 34.60
CA LEU A 10 -23.76 12.44 34.53
C LEU A 10 -23.28 12.69 33.09
N THR A 11 -23.25 13.96 32.69
CA THR A 11 -22.57 14.35 31.44
C THR A 11 -21.08 14.08 31.55
N HIS A 12 -20.40 13.94 30.42
CA HIS A 12 -18.96 13.69 30.41
C HIS A 12 -18.17 14.76 31.17
N GLU A 13 -18.51 16.02 30.99
CA GLU A 13 -17.87 17.14 31.68
C GLU A 13 -18.05 17.01 33.19
N LYS A 14 -19.25 16.61 33.62
CA LYS A 14 -19.52 16.42 35.03
C LYS A 14 -18.73 15.26 35.60
N LYS A 15 -18.64 14.13 34.88
CA LYS A 15 -17.77 13.00 35.27
C LYS A 15 -16.32 13.44 35.41
N VAL A 16 -15.78 14.17 34.44
CA VAL A 16 -14.41 14.68 34.48
C VAL A 16 -14.19 15.64 35.66
N GLU A 17 -15.14 16.52 35.97
CA GLU A 17 -15.09 17.38 37.16
C GLU A 17 -15.08 16.59 38.48
N GLU A 18 -15.97 15.59 38.59
CA GLU A 18 -16.05 14.76 39.80
C GLU A 18 -14.80 13.91 39.98
N LEU A 19 -14.25 13.34 38.90
CA LEU A 19 -12.96 12.64 38.91
C LEU A 19 -11.85 13.56 39.42
N LYS A 20 -11.77 14.81 38.96
CA LYS A 20 -10.75 15.76 39.46
C LYS A 20 -10.89 16.11 40.94
N LYS A 21 -12.12 16.04 41.48
CA LYS A 21 -12.46 16.58 42.80
C LYS A 21 -12.35 15.54 43.92
N TYR A 22 -12.79 14.32 43.65
CA TYR A 22 -12.98 13.28 44.64
C TYR A 22 -12.04 12.11 44.39
N ASN A 23 -11.67 11.37 45.43
CA ASN A 23 -11.02 10.07 45.29
C ASN A 23 -12.06 8.95 45.01
N ASP A 24 -11.59 7.73 44.76
CA ASP A 24 -12.48 6.63 44.36
C ASP A 24 -13.44 6.19 45.47
N ASP A 25 -13.03 6.23 46.74
CA ASP A 25 -13.91 5.87 47.88
C ASP A 25 -15.07 6.87 48.03
N GLU A 26 -14.78 8.16 47.84
CA GLU A 26 -15.78 9.22 47.84
C GLU A 26 -16.74 9.08 46.65
N LEU A 27 -16.22 8.79 45.45
CA LEU A 27 -17.06 8.59 44.26
C LEU A 27 -17.94 7.34 44.40
N ILE A 28 -17.43 6.24 44.97
CA ILE A 28 -18.22 5.06 45.29
C ILE A 28 -19.35 5.41 46.26
N HIS A 29 -19.03 6.12 47.34
CA HIS A 29 -20.04 6.57 48.30
C HIS A 29 -21.11 7.45 47.64
N TYR A 30 -20.72 8.30 46.69
CA TYR A 30 -21.63 9.25 46.07
C TYR A 30 -22.38 8.74 44.83
N TYR A 31 -21.84 7.78 44.08
CA TYR A 31 -22.31 7.50 42.73
C TYR A 31 -22.44 6.01 42.39
N LEU A 32 -22.15 5.09 43.32
CA LEU A 32 -22.24 3.65 43.09
C LEU A 32 -23.64 3.27 42.54
N PRO A 33 -23.73 2.75 41.30
CA PRO A 33 -25.00 2.31 40.73
C PRO A 33 -25.56 1.12 41.50
N SER A 34 -26.87 1.06 41.68
CA SER A 34 -27.53 -0.07 42.36
C SER A 34 -27.36 -1.42 41.65
N THR A 35 -26.95 -1.39 40.39
CA THR A 35 -26.73 -2.56 39.53
C THR A 35 -25.28 -3.05 39.47
N THR A 36 -24.35 -2.35 40.12
CA THR A 36 -22.91 -2.59 39.99
C THR A 36 -22.30 -2.82 41.36
N THR A 37 -21.36 -3.76 41.47
CA THR A 37 -20.63 -3.96 42.72
C THR A 37 -19.61 -2.84 42.95
N GLU A 38 -19.19 -2.65 44.22
CA GLU A 38 -18.14 -1.67 44.53
C GLU A 38 -16.84 -1.95 43.76
N GLU A 39 -16.44 -3.22 43.66
CA GLU A 39 -15.21 -3.61 42.97
C GLU A 39 -15.27 -3.28 41.47
N GLU A 40 -16.39 -3.59 40.81
CA GLU A 40 -16.60 -3.25 39.40
C GLU A 40 -16.61 -1.73 39.18
N PHE A 41 -17.27 -0.98 40.06
CA PHE A 41 -17.33 0.47 39.94
C PHE A 41 -15.96 1.11 40.18
N ARG A 42 -15.19 0.62 41.15
CA ARG A 42 -13.80 1.06 41.38
C ARG A 42 -12.93 0.83 40.14
N LYS A 43 -12.98 -0.36 39.54
CA LYS A 43 -12.27 -0.65 38.28
C LYS A 43 -12.70 0.29 37.14
N GLN A 44 -13.99 0.63 37.07
CA GLN A 44 -14.49 1.61 36.10
C GLN A 44 -13.89 3.01 36.36
N LEU A 45 -13.86 3.47 37.60
CA LEU A 45 -13.28 4.78 37.96
C LEU A 45 -11.79 4.84 37.66
N GLU A 46 -11.02 3.81 38.04
CA GLU A 46 -9.60 3.68 37.72
C GLU A 46 -9.36 3.71 36.20
N SER A 47 -10.18 2.96 35.44
CA SER A 47 -10.12 2.97 33.98
C SER A 47 -10.46 4.34 33.40
N ASP A 48 -11.49 5.02 33.92
CA ASP A 48 -11.91 6.35 33.46
C ASP A 48 -10.83 7.40 33.75
N ARG A 49 -10.20 7.38 34.93
CA ARG A 49 -9.08 8.26 35.27
C ARG A 49 -7.90 8.05 34.34
N ALA A 50 -7.51 6.79 34.15
CA ALA A 50 -6.39 6.45 33.28
C ALA A 50 -6.67 6.84 31.82
N PHE A 51 -7.88 6.58 31.33
CA PHE A 51 -8.26 6.87 29.95
C PHE A 51 -8.41 8.37 29.67
N TRP A 52 -9.01 9.13 30.60
CA TRP A 52 -9.27 10.57 30.42
C TRP A 52 -8.16 11.47 30.96
N ASP A 53 -7.14 10.90 31.63
CA ASP A 53 -6.01 11.63 32.23
C ASP A 53 -6.46 12.92 32.93
N THR A 54 -7.43 12.80 33.83
CA THR A 54 -8.15 13.97 34.38
C THR A 54 -7.25 14.90 35.18
N ASP A 55 -6.15 14.38 35.72
CA ASP A 55 -5.27 15.15 36.60
C ASP A 55 -4.39 16.12 35.80
N SER A 56 -4.02 15.75 34.58
CA SER A 56 -3.14 16.55 33.71
C SER A 56 -3.86 17.70 33.00
N ILE A 57 -5.20 17.68 32.91
CA ILE A 57 -5.97 18.64 32.10
C ILE A 57 -6.51 19.85 32.89
N ALA A 58 -6.45 21.02 32.25
CA ALA A 58 -7.01 22.28 32.75
C ALA A 58 -8.54 22.37 32.52
N ALA A 59 -9.12 23.57 32.62
CA ALA A 59 -10.52 23.81 32.32
C ALA A 59 -10.82 23.60 30.83
N ALA A 60 -11.99 23.02 30.53
CA ALA A 60 -12.44 22.79 29.16
C ALA A 60 -12.56 24.11 28.39
N ARG A 61 -12.27 24.05 27.09
CA ARG A 61 -12.55 25.06 26.09
C ARG A 61 -13.45 24.46 25.03
N THR A 62 -14.22 25.30 24.35
CA THR A 62 -15.09 24.90 23.25
C THR A 62 -14.59 25.52 21.96
N ALA A 63 -14.49 24.73 20.88
CA ALA A 63 -14.15 25.23 19.55
C ALA A 63 -15.26 24.94 18.54
N GLY A 64 -15.64 25.96 17.76
CA GLY A 64 -16.57 25.84 16.63
C GLY A 64 -18.01 25.49 16.99
N LYS A 65 -18.86 25.52 15.95
CA LYS A 65 -20.19 24.86 15.92
C LYS A 65 -20.21 24.03 14.62
N PRO A 66 -19.71 22.78 14.64
CA PRO A 66 -19.65 21.98 13.43
C PRO A 66 -21.04 21.70 12.82
N PRO A 67 -21.12 21.39 11.51
CA PRO A 67 -22.34 20.86 10.88
C PRO A 67 -22.68 19.45 11.40
N THR A 68 -23.81 18.89 10.99
CA THR A 68 -24.27 17.55 11.41
C THR A 68 -23.26 16.41 11.12
N LYS A 69 -23.25 15.38 11.98
CA LYS A 69 -22.35 14.20 12.04
C LYS A 69 -22.94 13.06 11.25
N GLU A 70 -24.21 13.18 10.85
CA GLU A 70 -24.95 12.16 10.09
C GLU A 70 -24.15 11.63 8.90
N ALA A 71 -23.51 12.53 8.14
CA ALA A 71 -22.70 12.14 6.99
C ALA A 71 -21.50 11.26 7.39
N THR A 72 -20.83 11.57 8.50
CA THR A 72 -19.70 10.78 9.01
C THR A 72 -20.18 9.48 9.67
N ILE A 73 -21.28 9.54 10.43
CA ILE A 73 -21.93 8.38 11.08
C ILE A 73 -22.42 7.36 10.05
N GLY A 74 -22.94 7.81 8.91
CA GLY A 74 -23.28 6.92 7.81
C GLY A 74 -22.04 6.27 7.19
N ALA A 75 -21.02 7.09 6.91
CA ALA A 75 -19.89 6.67 6.08
C ALA A 75 -18.82 5.81 6.79
N TRP A 76 -18.79 5.75 8.12
CA TRP A 76 -17.85 4.86 8.83
C TRP A 76 -18.28 3.39 8.79
N ARG A 77 -19.58 3.11 8.59
CA ARG A 77 -20.11 1.73 8.57
C ARG A 77 -19.49 0.89 7.45
N ASP A 78 -19.12 1.55 6.34
CA ASP A 78 -18.50 0.92 5.18
C ASP A 78 -16.99 0.66 5.34
N LEU A 79 -16.39 1.20 6.40
CA LEU A 79 -14.98 1.03 6.73
C LEU A 79 -14.80 -0.22 7.61
N ASN A 80 -13.81 -1.06 7.30
CA ASN A 80 -13.36 -2.12 8.20
C ASN A 80 -12.25 -1.59 9.12
N ARG A 81 -11.75 -2.42 10.05
CA ARG A 81 -10.76 -1.98 11.06
C ARG A 81 -9.38 -1.76 10.48
N ALA A 82 -8.96 -2.63 9.55
CA ALA A 82 -7.69 -2.49 8.88
C ALA A 82 -7.65 -1.13 8.17
N GLU A 83 -8.70 -0.80 7.43
CA GLU A 83 -8.81 0.46 6.71
C GLU A 83 -8.89 1.66 7.63
N ALA A 84 -9.57 1.56 8.78
CA ALA A 84 -9.53 2.61 9.78
C ALA A 84 -8.09 2.91 10.23
N ILE A 85 -7.28 1.87 10.46
CA ILE A 85 -5.85 2.03 10.76
C ILE A 85 -5.09 2.61 9.56
N LEU A 86 -5.33 2.11 8.34
CA LEU A 86 -4.70 2.65 7.12
C LEU A 86 -5.02 4.13 6.92
N GLU A 87 -6.25 4.59 7.18
CA GLU A 87 -6.60 6.01 7.07
C GLU A 87 -5.90 6.89 8.11
N LEU A 88 -5.59 6.36 9.30
CA LEU A 88 -4.76 7.06 10.28
C LEU A 88 -3.29 7.14 9.82
N ILE A 89 -2.75 6.03 9.32
CA ILE A 89 -1.38 5.96 8.77
C ILE A 89 -1.24 6.92 7.57
N ASP A 90 -2.18 6.89 6.63
CA ASP A 90 -2.25 7.79 5.47
C ASP A 90 -2.16 9.26 5.91
N ASN A 91 -2.92 9.64 6.95
CA ASN A 91 -2.90 11.00 7.49
C ASN A 91 -1.55 11.38 8.09
N SER A 92 -0.92 10.51 8.88
CA SER A 92 0.38 10.81 9.49
C SER A 92 1.48 10.93 8.44
N ILE A 93 1.46 10.08 7.41
CA ILE A 93 2.36 10.17 6.24
C ILE A 93 2.15 11.50 5.50
N ASP A 94 0.90 11.85 5.19
CA ASP A 94 0.59 13.09 4.46
C ASP A 94 1.04 14.34 5.22
N VAL A 95 0.79 14.41 6.53
CA VAL A 95 1.22 15.54 7.36
C VAL A 95 2.74 15.63 7.38
N TRP A 96 3.42 14.51 7.59
CA TRP A 96 4.88 14.47 7.66
C TRP A 96 5.53 14.84 6.32
N MET A 97 5.05 14.28 5.20
CA MET A 97 5.54 14.59 3.86
C MET A 97 5.26 16.05 3.49
N ARG A 98 4.06 16.57 3.77
CA ARG A 98 3.71 17.97 3.48
C ARG A 98 4.64 18.94 4.19
N ARG A 99 4.95 18.71 5.47
CA ARG A 99 5.86 19.59 6.23
C ARG A 99 7.29 19.58 5.69
N ARG A 100 7.71 18.47 5.08
CA ARG A 100 9.04 18.34 4.45
C ARG A 100 9.09 18.84 3.01
N SER A 101 7.94 19.09 2.40
CA SER A 101 7.87 19.74 1.09
C SER A 101 8.51 21.13 1.16
N PRO A 102 9.20 21.59 0.11
CA PRO A 102 9.69 22.96 0.01
C PRO A 102 8.60 24.00 0.30
N ASP A 103 7.36 23.75 -0.12
CA ASP A 103 6.23 24.67 0.07
C ASP A 103 5.45 24.39 1.35
N GLY A 104 5.88 23.41 2.15
CA GLY A 104 5.28 23.02 3.41
C GLY A 104 5.41 24.09 4.49
N TYR A 105 4.35 24.28 5.27
CA TYR A 105 4.40 25.04 6.52
C TYR A 105 3.58 24.35 7.61
N PRO A 106 4.08 24.29 8.86
CA PRO A 106 5.45 24.62 9.27
C PRO A 106 6.46 23.59 8.75
N ARG A 107 7.71 24.01 8.48
CA ARG A 107 8.76 23.13 7.93
C ARG A 107 9.40 22.18 8.95
N GLU A 108 9.07 22.34 10.22
CA GLU A 108 9.61 21.49 11.28
C GLU A 108 8.73 20.25 11.49
N THR A 109 9.37 19.10 11.39
CA THR A 109 8.82 17.77 11.71
C THR A 109 9.96 16.83 12.09
N ALA A 110 9.63 15.67 12.63
CA ALA A 110 10.63 14.67 12.99
C ALA A 110 11.47 14.25 11.77
N PRO A 111 12.80 14.05 11.91
CA PRO A 111 13.64 13.57 10.81
C PRO A 111 13.17 12.22 10.25
N ARG A 112 12.57 11.38 11.10
CA ARG A 112 11.93 10.11 10.77
C ARG A 112 10.51 10.11 11.29
N LEU A 113 9.58 9.65 10.46
CA LEU A 113 8.20 9.42 10.87
C LEU A 113 8.13 8.09 11.60
N GLN A 114 7.65 8.11 12.84
CA GLN A 114 7.36 6.92 13.62
C GLN A 114 5.87 6.88 13.90
N ILE A 115 5.24 5.79 13.51
CA ILE A 115 3.83 5.51 13.77
C ILE A 115 3.76 4.26 14.64
N TYR A 116 3.11 4.35 15.79
CA TYR A 116 2.90 3.25 16.72
C TYR A 116 1.42 2.91 16.81
N VAL A 117 1.10 1.63 16.73
CA VAL A 117 -0.24 1.11 16.96
C VAL A 117 -0.15 -0.03 17.95
N ASP A 118 -0.70 0.17 19.14
CA ASP A 118 -0.67 -0.79 20.24
C ASP A 118 -2.10 -1.18 20.63
N LEU A 119 -2.25 -2.42 21.12
CA LEU A 119 -3.52 -2.95 21.61
C LEU A 119 -3.33 -3.49 23.02
N ASP A 120 -4.06 -2.93 23.98
CA ASP A 120 -4.15 -3.47 25.33
C ASP A 120 -5.42 -4.28 25.49
N HIS A 121 -5.23 -5.60 25.55
CA HIS A 121 -6.31 -6.57 25.74
C HIS A 121 -6.97 -6.47 27.12
N GLN A 122 -6.27 -5.98 28.15
CA GLN A 122 -6.82 -5.88 29.50
C GLN A 122 -7.77 -4.70 29.63
N SER A 123 -7.34 -3.51 29.17
CA SER A 123 -8.17 -2.31 29.20
C SER A 123 -9.14 -2.20 28.02
N GLY A 124 -9.01 -3.04 27.00
CA GLY A 124 -9.82 -2.97 25.79
C GLY A 124 -9.52 -1.74 24.94
N THR A 125 -8.30 -1.23 25.02
CA THR A 125 -7.89 0.03 24.37
C THR A 125 -6.95 -0.21 23.21
N LEU A 126 -7.08 0.63 22.17
CA LEU A 126 -6.12 0.75 21.09
C LEU A 126 -5.47 2.12 21.17
N THR A 127 -4.15 2.17 21.14
CA THR A 127 -3.38 3.41 21.07
C THR A 127 -2.78 3.55 19.68
N TYR A 128 -3.07 4.65 19.00
CA TYR A 128 -2.38 5.08 17.78
C TYR A 128 -1.56 6.32 18.09
N ALA A 129 -0.27 6.34 17.80
CA ALA A 129 0.58 7.50 18.01
C ALA A 129 1.46 7.79 16.80
N ASP A 130 1.67 9.06 16.48
CA ASP A 130 2.63 9.50 15.47
C ASP A 130 3.42 10.73 15.93
N ASN A 131 4.54 11.00 15.26
CA ASN A 131 5.35 12.21 15.44
C ASN A 131 5.37 13.11 14.18
N ALA A 132 4.28 13.11 13.40
CA ALA A 132 4.22 13.78 12.10
C ALA A 132 4.23 15.31 12.18
N GLY A 133 3.94 15.88 13.35
CA GLY A 133 4.00 17.33 13.59
C GLY A 133 2.91 17.92 14.50
N GLY A 134 1.97 17.10 14.96
CA GLY A 134 0.89 17.53 15.88
C GLY A 134 -0.17 18.40 15.21
N ILE A 135 -1.18 18.78 15.99
CA ILE A 135 -2.34 19.56 15.53
C ILE A 135 -2.43 20.87 16.33
N GLU A 136 -2.52 21.98 15.61
CA GLU A 136 -2.67 23.31 16.18
C GLU A 136 -4.04 23.49 16.87
N GLU A 137 -4.10 24.32 17.92
CA GLU A 137 -5.31 24.57 18.72
C GLU A 137 -6.54 24.88 17.85
N GLU A 138 -6.39 25.78 16.89
CA GLU A 138 -7.46 26.23 15.99
C GLU A 138 -7.94 25.13 15.03
N LYS A 139 -7.14 24.08 14.85
CA LYS A 139 -7.39 22.97 13.93
C LYS A 139 -7.83 21.70 14.63
N LEU A 140 -7.92 21.68 15.96
CA LEU A 140 -8.38 20.51 16.73
C LEU A 140 -9.76 20.03 16.26
N VAL A 141 -10.64 20.97 15.91
CA VAL A 141 -11.98 20.66 15.39
C VAL A 141 -11.93 19.82 14.08
N ASN A 142 -10.85 19.93 13.30
CA ASN A 142 -10.65 19.15 12.08
C ASN A 142 -10.44 17.65 12.35
N LEU A 143 -10.23 17.23 13.60
CA LEU A 143 -10.20 15.82 13.98
C LEU A 143 -11.51 15.10 13.68
N VAL A 144 -12.64 15.82 13.69
CA VAL A 144 -13.97 15.21 13.63
C VAL A 144 -14.90 15.84 12.60
N VAL A 145 -14.63 17.06 12.14
CA VAL A 145 -15.54 17.77 11.23
C VAL A 145 -15.33 17.36 9.77
N PRO A 146 -16.31 16.71 9.11
CA PRO A 146 -16.18 16.33 7.70
C PRO A 146 -15.98 17.56 6.80
N GLY A 147 -15.20 17.40 5.72
CA GLY A 147 -14.95 18.45 4.72
C GLY A 147 -13.88 19.50 5.08
N TYR A 148 -13.56 19.68 6.37
CA TYR A 148 -12.48 20.57 6.80
C TYR A 148 -11.11 19.87 6.75
N SER A 149 -10.20 20.37 5.91
CA SER A 149 -8.76 20.08 5.94
C SER A 149 -7.98 21.25 5.35
N ASP A 150 -6.73 21.43 5.77
CA ASP A 150 -5.86 22.55 5.37
C ASP A 150 -5.40 22.51 3.90
N THR A 151 -5.61 21.40 3.19
CA THR A 151 -5.15 21.24 1.81
C THR A 151 -6.08 21.99 0.86
N ASN A 152 -5.97 23.31 0.74
CA ASN A 152 -6.81 24.05 -0.22
C ASN A 152 -6.46 23.73 -1.68
N ASP A 153 -5.24 23.24 -1.92
CA ASP A 153 -4.78 22.84 -3.24
C ASP A 153 -4.77 21.31 -3.44
N PRO A 154 -4.97 20.85 -4.69
CA PRO A 154 -4.74 19.47 -5.10
C PRO A 154 -3.25 19.10 -4.92
N GLU A 155 -2.90 18.59 -3.74
CA GLU A 155 -1.56 18.10 -3.40
C GLU A 155 -1.39 16.62 -3.74
N ALA A 156 -0.14 16.21 -4.00
CA ALA A 156 0.26 14.81 -4.12
C ALA A 156 0.28 14.12 -2.74
N THR A 157 -0.92 13.95 -2.18
CA THR A 157 -1.21 13.32 -0.90
C THR A 157 -1.91 11.99 -1.13
N ILE A 158 -1.87 11.12 -0.13
CA ILE A 158 -2.57 9.87 -0.11
C ILE A 158 -4.06 10.10 0.22
N GLY A 159 -4.36 10.93 1.22
CA GLY A 159 -5.69 11.23 1.69
C GLY A 159 -6.51 12.03 0.67
N SER A 160 -7.50 11.41 0.05
CA SER A 160 -8.27 11.98 -1.07
C SER A 160 -9.55 12.73 -0.69
N TYR A 161 -10.24 12.32 0.38
CA TYR A 161 -11.61 12.77 0.67
C TYR A 161 -11.77 13.52 2.00
N ARG A 162 -10.67 13.88 2.67
CA ARG A 162 -10.67 14.68 3.92
C ARG A 162 -11.57 14.13 5.02
N THR A 163 -11.89 12.84 4.96
CA THR A 163 -12.84 12.15 5.84
C THR A 163 -12.26 10.86 6.41
N GLY A 164 -11.13 10.37 5.89
CA GLY A 164 -10.48 9.12 6.29
C GLY A 164 -10.26 8.97 7.79
N GLY A 165 -9.33 9.74 8.36
CA GLY A 165 -9.06 9.67 9.81
C GLY A 165 -10.27 9.98 10.70
N LYS A 166 -11.23 10.78 10.21
CA LYS A 166 -12.49 11.04 10.92
C LYS A 166 -13.31 9.76 11.02
N LYS A 167 -13.54 9.09 9.88
CA LYS A 167 -14.20 7.78 9.83
C LYS A 167 -13.48 6.75 10.70
N ALA A 168 -12.14 6.80 10.76
CA ALA A 168 -11.37 5.89 11.60
C ALA A 168 -11.71 6.03 13.09
N ILE A 169 -11.82 7.26 13.61
CA ILE A 169 -12.25 7.52 15.00
C ILE A 169 -13.63 6.90 15.24
N PHE A 170 -14.63 7.23 14.41
CA PHE A 170 -15.99 6.71 14.57
C PHE A 170 -16.07 5.18 14.42
N LYS A 171 -15.21 4.59 13.57
CA LYS A 171 -15.17 3.15 13.34
C LYS A 171 -14.56 2.38 14.51
N LEU A 172 -13.45 2.88 15.06
CA LEU A 172 -12.67 2.18 16.07
C LEU A 172 -13.19 2.44 17.49
N ALA A 173 -13.58 3.69 17.77
CA ALA A 173 -13.86 4.13 19.13
C ALA A 173 -15.33 3.99 19.54
N LEU A 174 -15.53 3.43 20.73
CA LEU A 174 -16.67 3.75 21.59
C LEU A 174 -16.46 5.11 22.26
N GLU A 175 -15.22 5.37 22.68
CA GLU A 175 -14.75 6.62 23.28
C GLU A 175 -13.32 6.89 22.79
N ALA A 176 -12.98 8.15 22.56
CA ALA A 176 -11.65 8.55 22.12
C ALA A 176 -11.09 9.70 22.94
N ASN A 177 -9.83 9.56 23.34
CA ASN A 177 -9.01 10.62 23.89
C ASN A 177 -7.87 10.91 22.91
N VAL A 178 -7.84 12.12 22.34
CA VAL A 178 -6.77 12.54 21.43
C VAL A 178 -5.92 13.61 22.10
N ARG A 179 -4.65 13.29 22.35
CA ARG A 179 -3.64 14.23 22.83
C ARG A 179 -2.74 14.66 21.68
N THR A 180 -2.36 15.93 21.63
CA THR A 180 -1.49 16.44 20.58
C THR A 180 -0.68 17.63 21.04
N ARG A 181 0.59 17.68 20.64
CA ARG A 181 1.50 18.79 20.87
C ARG A 181 2.02 19.28 19.52
N TYR A 182 1.50 20.41 19.08
CA TYR A 182 1.85 20.99 17.79
C TYR A 182 3.30 21.47 17.76
N TRP A 183 4.03 21.10 16.70
CA TRP A 183 5.35 21.67 16.47
C TRP A 183 5.24 22.91 15.58
N ASN A 184 5.35 24.10 16.19
CA ASN A 184 5.44 25.39 15.51
C ASN A 184 6.83 26.04 15.72
N PRO A 185 7.61 26.31 14.66
CA PRO A 185 8.91 26.99 14.78
C PRO A 185 8.83 28.49 15.05
N VAL A 186 7.71 29.15 14.72
CA VAL A 186 7.61 30.62 14.70
C VAL A 186 6.86 31.18 15.92
N GLY A 187 6.32 30.32 16.78
CA GLY A 187 5.48 30.72 17.91
C GLY A 187 5.99 30.23 19.27
N PRO A 188 5.75 30.98 20.36
CA PRO A 188 6.11 30.56 21.72
C PRO A 188 5.14 29.52 22.31
N SER A 189 4.05 29.17 21.63
CA SER A 189 3.02 28.29 22.19
C SER A 189 3.39 26.82 22.04
N ASP A 190 4.30 26.39 22.91
CA ASP A 190 4.59 24.99 23.16
C ASP A 190 3.50 24.40 24.05
N LYS A 191 2.32 24.21 23.45
CA LYS A 191 1.11 23.76 24.15
C LYS A 191 0.74 22.35 23.72
N GLU A 192 0.27 21.59 24.69
CA GLU A 192 -0.37 20.31 24.49
C GLU A 192 -1.87 20.44 24.77
N PHE A 193 -2.66 19.78 23.93
CA PHE A 193 -4.11 19.76 24.05
C PHE A 193 -4.61 18.33 24.08
N GLN A 194 -5.74 18.15 24.74
CA GLN A 194 -6.45 16.90 24.86
C GLN A 194 -7.90 17.08 24.42
N VAL A 195 -8.40 16.18 23.57
CA VAL A 195 -9.77 16.19 23.06
C VAL A 195 -10.46 14.95 23.56
N HIS A 196 -11.59 15.13 24.24
CA HIS A 196 -12.41 14.03 24.72
C HIS A 196 -13.63 13.87 23.82
N LEU A 197 -13.77 12.68 23.22
CA LEU A 197 -14.94 12.28 22.44
C LEU A 197 -15.55 11.08 23.16
N ASP A 198 -16.49 11.34 24.06
CA ASP A 198 -17.18 10.29 24.80
C ASP A 198 -18.20 9.57 23.91
N ARG A 199 -18.79 8.51 24.46
CA ARG A 199 -19.78 7.70 23.74
C ARG A 199 -20.95 8.54 23.25
N LYS A 200 -21.48 9.41 24.11
CA LYS A 200 -22.62 10.27 23.76
C LYS A 200 -22.26 11.18 22.60
N TRP A 201 -21.08 11.79 22.61
CA TRP A 201 -20.60 12.62 21.52
C TRP A 201 -20.42 11.82 20.22
N LEU A 202 -19.92 10.59 20.26
CA LEU A 202 -19.75 9.79 19.04
C LEU A 202 -21.07 9.26 18.45
N GLU A 203 -22.10 9.04 19.28
CA GLU A 203 -23.37 8.40 18.88
C GLU A 203 -24.50 9.39 18.60
N ASP A 204 -24.55 10.54 19.28
CA ASP A 204 -25.59 11.54 19.12
C ASP A 204 -25.31 12.42 17.89
N PRO A 205 -26.10 12.36 16.81
CA PRO A 205 -25.86 13.14 15.60
C PRO A 205 -26.08 14.66 15.77
N ASP A 206 -26.62 15.12 16.89
CA ASP A 206 -26.96 16.54 17.15
C ASP A 206 -26.01 17.20 18.17
N LEU A 207 -25.23 16.43 18.91
CA LEU A 207 -24.30 16.95 19.92
C LEU A 207 -23.02 17.54 19.31
N TYR A 208 -22.92 18.88 19.24
CA TYR A 208 -21.83 19.60 18.54
C TYR A 208 -20.84 20.36 19.38
N GLU A 209 -20.99 20.37 20.70
CA GLU A 209 -20.02 21.06 21.54
C GLU A 209 -18.69 20.31 21.50
N PHE A 210 -17.78 20.74 20.63
CA PHE A 210 -16.45 20.18 20.52
C PHE A 210 -15.58 20.77 21.63
N LYS A 211 -15.36 19.97 22.67
CA LYS A 211 -14.60 20.36 23.84
C LYS A 211 -13.19 19.81 23.77
N TYR A 212 -12.25 20.64 24.19
CA TYR A 212 -10.84 20.29 24.32
C TYR A 212 -10.27 20.94 25.58
N TYR A 213 -9.14 20.40 26.05
CA TYR A 213 -8.56 20.75 27.33
C TYR A 213 -7.08 21.08 27.10
N PRO A 214 -6.60 22.26 27.52
CA PRO A 214 -5.16 22.50 27.65
C PRO A 214 -4.58 21.53 28.69
N VAL A 215 -3.43 20.94 28.40
CA VAL A 215 -2.70 20.10 29.36
C VAL A 215 -1.79 20.99 30.20
N LYS A 216 -1.79 20.77 31.53
CA LYS A 216 -1.03 21.55 32.52
C LYS A 216 0.47 21.30 32.41
N GLU A 217 0.84 20.04 32.24
CA GLU A 217 2.23 19.58 32.14
C GLU A 217 2.42 18.83 30.82
N LEU A 218 3.36 19.31 30.00
CA LEU A 218 3.63 18.72 28.69
C LEU A 218 4.22 17.32 28.88
N ALA A 219 3.54 16.30 28.37
CA ALA A 219 3.98 14.92 28.45
C ALA A 219 4.35 14.35 27.08
N LEU A 220 3.80 14.92 26.00
CA LEU A 220 4.12 14.51 24.64
C LEU A 220 5.36 15.21 24.11
N ASP A 221 6.10 14.55 23.23
CA ASP A 221 7.16 15.19 22.46
C ASP A 221 6.59 16.19 21.45
N LYS A 222 7.41 17.15 21.02
CA LYS A 222 7.00 18.12 20.00
C LYS A 222 6.63 17.39 18.71
N GLY A 223 5.46 17.73 18.17
CA GLY A 223 4.94 17.16 16.94
C GLY A 223 4.25 15.81 17.12
N GLN A 224 4.10 15.34 18.35
CA GLN A 224 3.44 14.08 18.63
C GLN A 224 1.92 14.24 18.71
N THR A 225 1.21 13.25 18.17
CA THR A 225 -0.23 13.06 18.37
C THR A 225 -0.46 11.63 18.85
N VAL A 226 -1.30 11.46 19.87
CA VAL A 226 -1.68 10.17 20.44
C VAL A 226 -3.20 10.08 20.51
N TYR A 227 -3.76 9.07 19.87
CA TYR A 227 -5.15 8.69 19.93
C TYR A 227 -5.26 7.46 20.84
N ASN A 228 -5.99 7.57 21.92
CA ASN A 228 -6.39 6.44 22.75
C ASN A 228 -7.86 6.16 22.50
N PHE A 229 -8.16 4.96 22.03
CA PHE A 229 -9.51 4.50 21.74
C PHE A 229 -9.91 3.42 22.74
N ARG A 230 -11.04 3.59 23.43
CA ARG A 230 -11.79 2.46 23.96
C ARG A 230 -12.56 1.85 22.81
N LEU A 231 -12.29 0.59 22.50
CA LEU A 231 -12.78 -0.03 21.27
C LEU A 231 -14.29 -0.31 21.33
N ARG A 232 -15.00 -0.05 20.21
CA ARG A 232 -16.44 -0.34 20.08
C ARG A 232 -16.75 -1.84 20.09
N ASP A 233 -15.94 -2.59 19.35
CA ASP A 233 -15.99 -4.04 19.36
C ASP A 233 -14.96 -4.49 20.38
N GLY A 234 -15.43 -5.03 21.51
CA GLY A 234 -14.58 -5.44 22.63
C GLY A 234 -13.43 -6.34 22.17
N VAL A 235 -12.33 -6.31 22.90
CA VAL A 235 -11.13 -7.04 22.51
C VAL A 235 -11.29 -8.56 22.71
N SER A 236 -12.14 -8.99 23.65
CA SER A 236 -12.14 -10.35 24.18
C SER A 236 -13.31 -11.23 23.73
N GLU A 237 -14.49 -10.68 23.40
CA GLU A 237 -15.69 -11.49 23.10
C GLU A 237 -16.56 -10.91 21.98
N GLY A 238 -17.18 -11.80 21.20
CA GLY A 238 -18.15 -11.47 20.15
C GLY A 238 -17.60 -11.51 18.70
N PRO A 239 -18.50 -11.49 17.70
CA PRO A 239 -18.13 -11.32 16.30
C PRO A 239 -17.41 -9.98 16.16
N GLY A 240 -16.14 -10.04 15.73
CA GLY A 240 -15.30 -8.84 15.68
C GLY A 240 -14.37 -8.66 16.90
N ARG A 241 -14.01 -9.69 17.65
CA ARG A 241 -12.84 -9.58 18.55
C ARG A 241 -11.54 -9.22 17.79
N TRP A 242 -10.56 -8.65 18.50
CA TRP A 242 -9.20 -8.45 17.99
C TRP A 242 -8.34 -9.67 18.30
N ASP A 243 -8.62 -10.78 17.63
CA ASP A 243 -7.84 -12.01 17.79
C ASP A 243 -6.59 -12.04 16.91
N ARG A 244 -5.79 -13.09 17.12
CA ARG A 244 -4.53 -13.30 16.39
C ARG A 244 -4.72 -13.31 14.87
N ASP A 245 -5.82 -13.85 14.37
CA ASP A 245 -6.07 -13.94 12.92
C ASP A 245 -6.44 -12.58 12.35
N VAL A 246 -7.28 -11.81 13.05
CA VAL A 246 -7.59 -10.41 12.71
C VAL A 246 -6.31 -9.57 12.70
N ILE A 247 -5.49 -9.69 13.75
CA ILE A 247 -4.22 -8.99 13.89
C ILE A 247 -3.26 -9.35 12.74
N ALA A 248 -3.13 -10.63 12.41
CA ALA A 248 -2.28 -11.09 11.32
C ALA A 248 -2.75 -10.55 9.96
N ARG A 249 -4.06 -10.52 9.70
CA ARG A 249 -4.62 -9.94 8.48
C ARG A 249 -4.36 -8.43 8.40
N ILE A 250 -4.60 -7.68 9.47
CA ILE A 250 -4.33 -6.23 9.51
C ILE A 250 -2.84 -5.96 9.28
N THR A 251 -1.96 -6.73 9.95
CA THR A 251 -0.51 -6.63 9.78
C THR A 251 -0.12 -6.81 8.32
N GLU A 252 -0.63 -7.85 7.67
CA GLU A 252 -0.34 -8.13 6.27
C GLU A 252 -0.92 -7.06 5.33
N GLU A 253 -2.12 -6.56 5.61
CA GLU A 253 -2.72 -5.45 4.85
C GLU A 253 -1.90 -4.16 4.96
N ILE A 254 -1.40 -3.80 6.15
CA ILE A 254 -0.52 -2.64 6.33
C ILE A 254 0.78 -2.84 5.55
N ARG A 255 1.43 -4.00 5.72
CA ARG A 255 2.69 -4.31 5.03
C ARG A 255 2.52 -4.21 3.52
N ARG A 256 1.52 -4.87 2.95
CA ARG A 256 1.24 -4.82 1.50
C ARG A 256 0.93 -3.41 1.03
N THR A 257 0.09 -2.69 1.77
CA THR A 257 -0.36 -1.34 1.39
C THR A 257 0.80 -0.36 1.23
N TYR A 258 1.76 -0.39 2.16
CA TYR A 258 2.86 0.55 2.20
C TYR A 258 4.21 -0.02 1.77
N THR A 259 4.28 -1.22 1.20
CA THR A 259 5.57 -1.82 0.80
C THR A 259 6.36 -0.87 -0.11
N LEU A 260 5.74 -0.32 -1.16
CA LEU A 260 6.44 0.60 -2.08
C LEU A 260 6.94 1.86 -1.37
N LEU A 261 6.09 2.43 -0.53
CA LEU A 261 6.40 3.64 0.23
C LEU A 261 7.56 3.41 1.20
N LEU A 262 7.53 2.33 1.98
CA LEU A 262 8.58 2.02 2.95
C LEU A 262 9.93 1.70 2.30
N LEU A 263 9.93 1.12 1.09
CA LEU A 263 11.17 0.92 0.33
C LEU A 263 11.79 2.25 -0.10
N ARG A 264 10.96 3.20 -0.54
CA ARG A 264 11.40 4.53 -1.04
C ARG A 264 11.72 5.52 0.07
N HIS A 265 11.02 5.38 1.20
CA HIS A 265 11.07 6.27 2.35
C HIS A 265 11.47 5.47 3.59
N PRO A 266 12.74 5.03 3.69
CA PRO A 266 13.23 4.27 4.87
C PRO A 266 13.15 5.06 6.18
N GLU A 267 12.93 6.37 6.11
CA GLU A 267 12.66 7.25 7.24
C GLU A 267 11.23 7.15 7.78
N VAL A 268 10.32 6.49 7.08
CA VAL A 268 8.97 6.16 7.56
C VAL A 268 9.00 4.78 8.23
N GLN A 269 8.58 4.71 9.48
CA GLN A 269 8.58 3.49 10.28
C GLN A 269 7.21 3.28 10.91
N ILE A 270 6.61 2.12 10.64
CA ILE A 270 5.31 1.73 11.18
C ILE A 270 5.53 0.56 12.14
N TYR A 271 5.16 0.75 13.40
CA TYR A 271 5.21 -0.23 14.48
C TYR A 271 3.78 -0.68 14.78
N PHE A 272 3.48 -1.96 14.58
CA PHE A 272 2.16 -2.52 14.81
C PHE A 272 2.27 -3.66 15.82
N LEU A 273 1.82 -3.41 17.05
CA LEU A 273 1.86 -4.29 18.22
C LEU A 273 3.26 -4.71 18.70
N ASP A 274 4.31 -4.23 18.04
CA ASP A 274 5.71 -4.38 18.44
C ASP A 274 6.42 -3.03 18.27
N ARG A 275 6.69 -2.34 19.37
CA ARG A 275 7.41 -1.05 19.37
C ARG A 275 8.91 -1.18 19.14
N ALA A 276 9.47 -2.38 19.28
CA ALA A 276 10.90 -2.59 19.10
C ALA A 276 11.26 -2.80 17.62
N ASN A 277 10.36 -3.41 16.85
CA ASN A 277 10.61 -3.78 15.47
C ASN A 277 9.58 -3.16 14.52
N PRO A 278 9.98 -2.23 13.63
CA PRO A 278 9.06 -1.71 12.63
C PRO A 278 8.70 -2.82 11.62
N LEU A 279 7.51 -2.72 11.05
CA LEU A 279 7.05 -3.60 10.00
C LEU A 279 8.01 -3.56 8.81
N THR A 280 8.38 -4.74 8.33
CA THR A 280 9.22 -4.88 7.14
C THR A 280 8.35 -4.88 5.88
N PRO A 281 8.81 -4.22 4.80
CA PRO A 281 8.16 -4.31 3.50
C PRO A 281 8.00 -5.76 3.04
N VAL A 282 6.92 -6.07 2.32
CA VAL A 282 6.78 -7.36 1.61
C VAL A 282 7.59 -7.32 0.31
N GLU A 283 8.92 -7.39 0.41
CA GLU A 283 9.83 -7.32 -0.74
C GLU A 283 9.51 -8.35 -1.83
N ASP A 284 8.91 -9.48 -1.45
CA ASP A 284 8.46 -10.52 -2.37
C ASP A 284 7.51 -10.00 -3.46
N LEU A 285 6.73 -8.95 -3.19
CA LEU A 285 5.84 -8.33 -4.17
C LEU A 285 6.61 -7.74 -5.36
N TYR A 286 7.90 -7.40 -5.19
CA TYR A 286 8.71 -6.80 -6.24
C TYR A 286 9.88 -7.67 -6.67
N LYS A 287 9.85 -8.96 -6.33
CA LYS A 287 10.80 -9.93 -6.85
C LYS A 287 10.46 -10.29 -8.29
N PHE A 288 11.06 -9.54 -9.21
CA PHE A 288 11.07 -9.87 -10.62
C PHE A 288 12.16 -10.88 -10.94
N THR A 289 11.95 -11.69 -11.98
CA THR A 289 13.02 -12.50 -12.56
C THR A 289 14.14 -11.58 -13.02
N GLY A 290 15.37 -11.93 -12.69
CA GLY A 290 16.56 -11.33 -13.27
C GLY A 290 17.02 -12.06 -14.54
N ALA A 291 16.23 -13.00 -15.08
CA ALA A 291 16.68 -13.94 -16.11
C ALA A 291 17.32 -13.25 -17.31
N HIS A 292 18.61 -13.47 -17.50
CA HIS A 292 19.34 -12.94 -18.65
C HIS A 292 20.50 -13.85 -19.05
N ASP A 293 20.70 -14.00 -20.36
CA ASP A 293 21.87 -14.62 -20.96
C ASP A 293 22.57 -13.56 -21.81
N LYS A 294 23.90 -13.52 -21.76
CA LYS A 294 24.78 -12.50 -22.35
C LYS A 294 24.41 -12.11 -23.79
N ASN A 295 23.77 -12.98 -24.57
CA ASN A 295 23.43 -12.69 -25.97
C ASN A 295 22.04 -13.14 -26.46
N ARG A 296 21.17 -13.74 -25.63
CA ARG A 296 19.95 -14.41 -26.14
C ARG A 296 18.66 -14.06 -25.43
N VAL A 297 18.69 -13.93 -24.12
CA VAL A 297 17.51 -13.66 -23.29
C VAL A 297 17.80 -12.46 -22.41
N ASP A 298 16.90 -11.49 -22.35
CA ASP A 298 16.93 -10.42 -21.36
C ASP A 298 15.49 -10.16 -20.91
N LEU A 299 15.17 -10.69 -19.73
CA LEU A 299 13.87 -10.55 -19.06
C LEU A 299 14.00 -9.74 -17.77
N ARG A 300 15.10 -9.01 -17.58
CA ARG A 300 15.25 -8.11 -16.45
C ARG A 300 14.10 -7.10 -16.45
N PRO A 301 13.56 -6.76 -15.27
CA PRO A 301 12.41 -5.87 -15.20
C PRO A 301 12.77 -4.49 -15.76
N GLN A 302 11.77 -3.83 -16.31
CA GLN A 302 11.89 -2.52 -16.95
C GLN A 302 11.02 -1.51 -16.25
N ARG A 303 11.52 -0.29 -16.16
CA ARG A 303 10.83 0.84 -15.57
C ARG A 303 10.74 1.96 -16.60
N ALA A 304 9.53 2.46 -16.82
CA ALA A 304 9.27 3.63 -17.63
C ALA A 304 8.51 4.66 -16.80
N VAL A 305 8.93 5.92 -16.88
CA VAL A 305 8.24 7.04 -16.25
C VAL A 305 7.67 7.94 -17.34
N PHE A 306 6.36 8.15 -17.29
CA PHE A 306 5.61 9.04 -18.18
C PHE A 306 5.13 10.26 -17.41
N ARG A 307 5.07 11.42 -18.06
CA ARG A 307 4.51 12.65 -17.48
C ARG A 307 3.44 13.24 -18.37
N CYS A 308 2.28 13.52 -17.79
CA CYS A 308 1.21 14.30 -18.41
C CYS A 308 0.82 15.45 -17.49
N SER A 309 0.04 16.40 -18.03
CA SER A 309 -0.64 17.43 -17.25
C SER A 309 -2.14 17.25 -17.40
N LEU A 310 -2.89 17.20 -16.29
CA LEU A 310 -4.33 16.98 -16.30
C LEU A 310 -5.09 18.19 -15.74
N PRO A 311 -6.20 18.60 -16.37
CA PRO A 311 -7.00 19.71 -15.87
C PRO A 311 -7.83 19.31 -14.65
N TRP A 312 -7.83 20.14 -13.62
CA TRP A 312 -8.78 20.08 -12.51
C TRP A 312 -9.18 21.49 -12.09
N LYS A 313 -10.50 21.76 -12.05
CA LYS A 313 -11.05 23.08 -11.70
C LYS A 313 -10.40 24.28 -12.44
N GLY A 314 -10.02 24.08 -13.71
CA GLY A 314 -9.42 25.12 -14.55
C GLY A 314 -7.90 25.26 -14.43
N THR A 315 -7.25 24.51 -13.54
CA THR A 315 -5.78 24.48 -13.38
C THR A 315 -5.21 23.19 -13.95
N GLN A 316 -4.02 23.27 -14.55
CA GLN A 316 -3.27 22.10 -15.02
C GLN A 316 -2.41 21.54 -13.90
N HIS A 317 -2.44 20.23 -13.70
CA HIS A 317 -1.67 19.55 -12.66
C HIS A 317 -0.78 18.49 -13.27
N ASP A 318 0.49 18.50 -12.86
CA ASP A 318 1.44 17.49 -13.29
C ASP A 318 1.13 16.14 -12.65
N VAL A 319 1.09 15.12 -13.49
CA VAL A 319 0.91 13.73 -13.11
C VAL A 319 2.04 12.90 -13.70
N LYS A 320 2.72 12.14 -12.84
CA LYS A 320 3.80 11.22 -13.19
C LYS A 320 3.27 9.80 -13.07
N ILE A 321 3.29 9.05 -14.17
CA ILE A 321 2.90 7.65 -14.24
C ILE A 321 4.17 6.82 -14.32
N GLU A 322 4.45 6.03 -13.31
CA GLU A 322 5.54 5.08 -13.31
C GLU A 322 4.98 3.69 -13.61
N VAL A 323 5.56 3.02 -14.59
CA VAL A 323 5.20 1.64 -14.94
C VAL A 323 6.43 0.77 -14.79
N VAL A 324 6.30 -0.31 -14.02
CA VAL A 324 7.31 -1.36 -13.92
C VAL A 324 6.72 -2.67 -14.40
N LEU A 325 7.41 -3.35 -15.31
CA LEU A 325 7.02 -4.66 -15.84
C LEU A 325 8.20 -5.63 -15.75
N GLY A 326 7.90 -6.89 -15.48
CA GLY A 326 8.87 -7.98 -15.43
C GLY A 326 8.18 -9.34 -15.41
N CYS A 327 8.96 -10.43 -15.38
CA CYS A 327 8.35 -11.74 -15.14
C CYS A 327 8.38 -12.10 -13.66
N ARG A 328 7.40 -12.90 -13.22
CA ARG A 328 7.39 -13.51 -11.88
C ARG A 328 8.61 -14.38 -11.65
N THR A 329 9.09 -14.39 -10.41
CA THR A 329 10.12 -15.33 -9.95
C THR A 329 9.52 -16.71 -9.70
N THR A 330 8.34 -16.79 -9.10
CA THR A 330 7.68 -18.09 -8.81
C THR A 330 6.42 -18.29 -9.65
N LEU A 331 6.10 -19.56 -9.96
CA LEU A 331 4.81 -19.96 -10.51
C LEU A 331 3.91 -20.62 -9.45
N SER A 332 4.38 -20.70 -8.20
CA SER A 332 3.58 -21.23 -7.09
C SER A 332 2.31 -20.37 -6.90
N VAL A 333 1.26 -21.02 -6.40
CA VAL A 333 -0.08 -20.44 -6.20
C VAL A 333 -0.47 -20.55 -4.72
N GLU A 334 0.50 -20.56 -3.82
CA GLU A 334 0.20 -20.61 -2.39
C GLU A 334 -0.63 -19.38 -1.99
N PRO A 335 -1.67 -19.54 -1.16
CA PRO A 335 -2.46 -18.42 -0.67
C PRO A 335 -1.57 -17.37 0.01
N GLY A 336 -1.60 -16.13 -0.48
CA GLY A 336 -0.74 -15.04 0.01
C GLY A 336 0.63 -14.94 -0.65
N SER A 337 0.98 -15.81 -1.60
CA SER A 337 2.18 -15.68 -2.43
C SER A 337 2.01 -14.70 -3.59
N ASP A 338 3.13 -14.26 -4.19
CA ASP A 338 3.24 -13.43 -5.40
C ASP A 338 2.18 -13.85 -6.43
N VAL A 339 1.11 -13.08 -6.62
CA VAL A 339 0.08 -13.35 -7.63
C VAL A 339 0.46 -12.64 -8.92
N TRP A 340 0.19 -13.30 -10.05
CA TRP A 340 0.31 -12.65 -11.35
C TRP A 340 -0.68 -11.51 -11.48
N GLY A 341 -0.28 -10.47 -12.20
CA GLY A 341 -1.07 -9.26 -12.37
C GLY A 341 -0.22 -8.01 -12.26
N ILE A 342 -0.90 -6.87 -12.34
CA ILE A 342 -0.29 -5.55 -12.21
C ILE A 342 -0.89 -4.85 -10.99
N ASP A 343 -0.05 -4.50 -10.04
CA ASP A 343 -0.48 -3.77 -8.86
C ASP A 343 -0.67 -2.28 -9.20
N PHE A 344 -1.66 -1.61 -8.61
CA PHE A 344 -1.86 -0.17 -8.77
C PHE A 344 -1.56 0.59 -7.48
N TYR A 345 -0.74 1.63 -7.63
CA TYR A 345 -0.33 2.54 -6.58
C TYR A 345 -0.74 3.96 -6.92
N GLY A 346 -1.09 4.71 -5.89
CA GLY A 346 -1.30 6.15 -5.95
C GLY A 346 -0.45 6.81 -4.89
N ASN A 347 0.47 7.69 -5.30
CA ASN A 347 1.42 8.33 -4.38
C ASN A 347 2.10 7.29 -3.45
N ASP A 348 2.61 6.20 -4.03
CA ASP A 348 3.28 5.07 -3.35
C ASP A 348 2.41 4.20 -2.42
N ARG A 349 1.10 4.46 -2.31
CA ARG A 349 0.15 3.60 -1.60
C ARG A 349 -0.53 2.63 -2.55
N LEU A 350 -0.49 1.33 -2.24
CA LEU A 350 -1.24 0.31 -2.98
C LEU A 350 -2.74 0.55 -2.81
N PHE A 351 -3.51 0.46 -3.88
CA PHE A 351 -4.97 0.49 -3.81
C PHE A 351 -5.65 -0.61 -4.63
N VAL A 352 -4.96 -1.26 -5.56
CA VAL A 352 -5.41 -2.52 -6.18
C VAL A 352 -4.24 -3.50 -6.23
N LEU A 353 -4.36 -4.63 -5.53
CA LEU A 353 -3.39 -5.71 -5.58
C LEU A 353 -3.69 -6.60 -6.80
N SER A 354 -2.71 -6.75 -7.67
CA SER A 354 -2.70 -7.71 -8.77
C SER A 354 -3.96 -7.62 -9.63
N GLU A 355 -4.18 -6.47 -10.27
CA GLU A 355 -5.25 -6.31 -11.25
C GLU A 355 -5.03 -7.24 -12.44
N GLN A 356 -6.07 -8.02 -12.77
CA GLN A 356 -5.99 -9.15 -13.69
C GLN A 356 -6.84 -8.98 -14.94
N ASP A 357 -7.91 -8.21 -14.88
CA ASP A 357 -8.91 -8.21 -15.96
C ASP A 357 -8.70 -7.00 -16.87
N PHE A 358 -8.70 -5.80 -16.28
CA PHE A 358 -8.64 -4.57 -17.06
C PHE A 358 -7.33 -4.42 -17.82
N VAL A 359 -6.20 -4.65 -17.15
CA VAL A 359 -4.88 -4.43 -17.74
C VAL A 359 -4.58 -5.46 -18.85
N LEU A 360 -5.04 -6.71 -18.70
CA LEU A 360 -4.89 -7.70 -19.76
C LEU A 360 -5.65 -7.30 -21.02
N GLU A 361 -6.85 -6.74 -20.86
CA GLU A 361 -7.67 -6.28 -21.99
C GLU A 361 -7.08 -5.01 -22.64
N TRP A 362 -6.62 -4.05 -21.84
CA TRP A 362 -6.19 -2.75 -22.37
C TRP A 362 -4.92 -2.81 -23.22
N PHE A 363 -4.05 -3.78 -22.92
CA PHE A 363 -2.73 -3.89 -23.54
C PHE A 363 -2.47 -5.24 -24.23
N ASP A 364 -3.53 -6.01 -24.51
CA ASP A 364 -3.46 -7.29 -25.22
C ASP A 364 -2.44 -8.27 -24.61
N LEU A 365 -2.32 -8.26 -23.27
CA LEU A 365 -1.40 -9.16 -22.56
C LEU A 365 -1.91 -10.61 -22.64
N PRO A 366 -1.02 -11.61 -22.56
CA PRO A 366 -1.40 -13.00 -22.73
C PRO A 366 -2.44 -13.48 -21.72
N LYS A 367 -3.46 -14.18 -22.22
CA LYS A 367 -4.51 -14.84 -21.43
C LYS A 367 -4.19 -16.32 -21.16
N GLY A 368 -4.99 -16.97 -20.32
CA GLY A 368 -4.86 -18.41 -20.00
C GLY A 368 -3.57 -18.71 -19.23
N ASN A 369 -2.94 -19.87 -19.47
CA ASN A 369 -1.75 -20.31 -18.72
C ASN A 369 -0.53 -19.39 -18.88
N ASN A 370 -0.53 -18.46 -19.83
CA ASN A 370 0.61 -17.58 -20.07
C ASN A 370 0.59 -16.33 -19.17
N ARG A 371 -0.56 -16.00 -18.58
CA ARG A 371 -0.69 -14.85 -17.69
C ARG A 371 0.13 -14.99 -16.40
N GLN A 372 0.44 -16.23 -16.00
CA GLN A 372 1.19 -16.54 -14.79
C GLN A 372 2.60 -15.95 -14.74
N TYR A 373 3.15 -15.50 -15.88
CA TYR A 373 4.46 -14.85 -15.92
C TYR A 373 4.38 -13.35 -15.67
N ILE A 374 3.20 -12.72 -15.80
CA ILE A 374 3.05 -11.27 -15.75
C ILE A 374 3.23 -10.79 -14.31
N ARG A 375 4.16 -9.86 -14.11
CA ARG A 375 4.30 -9.09 -12.88
C ARG A 375 4.63 -7.65 -13.19
N GLY A 376 4.14 -6.75 -12.36
CA GLY A 376 4.47 -5.34 -12.48
C GLY A 376 3.61 -4.48 -11.58
N PHE A 377 3.82 -3.19 -11.70
CA PHE A 377 2.96 -2.21 -11.06
C PHE A 377 2.86 -0.94 -11.90
N ILE A 378 1.78 -0.20 -11.68
CA ILE A 378 1.57 1.16 -12.17
C ILE A 378 1.41 2.05 -10.95
N ASN A 379 2.27 3.06 -10.82
CA ASN A 379 2.23 4.03 -9.73
C ASN A 379 1.99 5.44 -10.25
N ILE A 380 0.88 6.03 -9.83
CA ILE A 380 0.43 7.33 -10.30
C ILE A 380 0.71 8.35 -9.20
N HIS A 381 1.63 9.26 -9.52
CA HIS A 381 2.04 10.35 -8.66
C HIS A 381 1.40 11.65 -9.12
N GLY A 382 0.74 12.34 -8.21
CA GLY A 382 0.08 13.61 -8.50
C GLY A 382 -1.08 13.85 -7.55
N PRO A 383 -1.90 14.87 -7.80
CA PRO A 383 -3.03 15.17 -6.95
C PRO A 383 -3.92 13.97 -6.67
N ASN A 384 -4.24 13.77 -5.39
CA ASN A 384 -5.11 12.71 -4.89
C ASN A 384 -6.44 12.54 -5.66
N ILE A 385 -6.99 13.63 -6.20
CA ILE A 385 -8.25 13.67 -6.94
C ILE A 385 -8.13 13.17 -8.38
N LEU A 386 -6.90 13.15 -8.91
CA LEU A 386 -6.56 12.66 -10.25
C LEU A 386 -6.08 11.21 -10.23
N VAL A 387 -5.70 10.68 -9.07
CA VAL A 387 -5.41 9.24 -8.89
C VAL A 387 -6.72 8.44 -9.07
N PRO A 388 -6.71 7.33 -9.82
CA PRO A 388 -7.93 6.62 -10.19
C PRO A 388 -8.36 5.60 -9.13
N TRP A 389 -8.38 5.98 -7.86
CA TRP A 389 -8.96 5.17 -6.81
C TRP A 389 -10.42 5.57 -6.53
N ASP A 390 -11.15 4.68 -5.86
CA ASP A 390 -12.44 4.98 -5.24
C ASP A 390 -12.29 5.67 -3.87
N THR A 391 -13.41 5.94 -3.19
CA THR A 391 -13.44 6.62 -1.89
C THR A 391 -12.77 5.86 -0.75
N HIS A 392 -12.61 4.54 -0.91
CA HIS A 392 -12.00 3.66 0.07
C HIS A 392 -10.58 3.23 -0.31
N LYS A 393 -10.08 3.68 -1.47
CA LYS A 393 -8.77 3.32 -2.00
C LYS A 393 -8.59 1.80 -2.12
N ARG A 394 -9.63 1.12 -2.62
CA ARG A 394 -9.72 -0.35 -2.83
C ARG A 394 -9.87 -0.77 -4.29
N HIS A 395 -10.40 0.13 -5.12
CA HIS A 395 -10.77 -0.21 -6.49
C HIS A 395 -10.25 0.83 -7.48
N LEU A 396 -9.99 0.35 -8.69
CA LEU A 396 -9.65 1.18 -9.83
C LEU A 396 -10.93 1.84 -10.39
N ASN A 397 -11.01 3.16 -10.29
CA ASN A 397 -12.04 3.95 -10.93
C ASN A 397 -11.66 4.18 -12.41
N VAL A 398 -12.21 3.33 -13.27
CA VAL A 398 -11.90 3.30 -14.71
C VAL A 398 -12.41 4.51 -15.50
N ASP A 399 -13.28 5.32 -14.92
CA ASP A 399 -13.89 6.48 -15.57
C ASP A 399 -13.01 7.74 -15.50
N ARG A 400 -11.88 7.67 -14.79
CA ARG A 400 -10.96 8.81 -14.64
C ARG A 400 -10.15 9.07 -15.91
N GLU A 401 -9.87 10.34 -16.18
CA GLU A 401 -9.12 10.75 -17.39
C GLU A 401 -7.73 10.10 -17.46
N ILE A 402 -7.05 9.94 -16.32
CA ILE A 402 -5.75 9.26 -16.25
C ILE A 402 -5.83 7.81 -16.75
N VAL A 403 -6.95 7.12 -16.55
CA VAL A 403 -7.17 5.76 -17.07
C VAL A 403 -7.31 5.80 -18.59
N THR A 404 -7.95 6.83 -19.13
CA THR A 404 -8.01 7.02 -20.59
C THR A 404 -6.61 7.23 -21.17
N ILE A 405 -5.74 8.00 -20.50
CA ILE A 405 -4.33 8.18 -20.88
C ILE A 405 -3.61 6.83 -20.86
N LEU A 406 -3.65 6.10 -19.73
CA LEU A 406 -3.06 4.76 -19.61
C LEU A 406 -3.49 3.84 -20.76
N ARG A 407 -4.79 3.85 -21.09
CA ARG A 407 -5.39 2.98 -22.10
C ARG A 407 -5.10 3.36 -23.54
N LYS A 408 -4.85 4.63 -23.85
CA LYS A 408 -4.87 5.13 -25.24
C LYS A 408 -3.55 5.75 -25.67
N ASP A 409 -2.69 6.12 -24.74
CA ASP A 409 -1.40 6.72 -25.08
C ASP A 409 -0.52 5.73 -25.87
N PRO A 410 -0.02 6.09 -27.06
CA PRO A 410 0.76 5.20 -27.91
C PRO A 410 2.06 4.71 -27.26
N GLN A 411 2.72 5.56 -26.47
CA GLN A 411 4.00 5.26 -25.83
C GLN A 411 3.81 4.26 -24.68
N ILE A 412 2.77 4.45 -23.87
CA ILE A 412 2.40 3.46 -22.84
C ILE A 412 2.03 2.13 -23.49
N LYS A 413 1.19 2.15 -24.55
CA LYS A 413 0.83 0.92 -25.27
C LYS A 413 2.03 0.18 -25.84
N GLU A 414 2.95 0.89 -26.49
CA GLU A 414 4.17 0.31 -27.05
C GLU A 414 5.01 -0.37 -25.95
N PHE A 415 5.08 0.24 -24.75
CA PHE A 415 5.79 -0.34 -23.61
C PHE A 415 5.19 -1.67 -23.16
N PHE A 416 3.87 -1.74 -23.01
CA PHE A 416 3.21 -3.00 -22.67
C PHE A 416 3.27 -4.02 -23.81
N GLN A 417 3.17 -3.58 -25.07
CA GLN A 417 3.25 -4.46 -26.25
C GLN A 417 4.62 -5.17 -26.34
N HIS A 418 5.71 -4.46 -26.02
CA HIS A 418 7.04 -5.05 -25.92
C HIS A 418 7.07 -6.24 -24.94
N TRP A 419 6.41 -6.09 -23.78
CA TRP A 419 6.28 -7.16 -22.79
C TRP A 419 5.29 -8.25 -23.21
N ALA A 420 4.16 -7.89 -23.82
CA ALA A 420 3.18 -8.83 -24.36
C ALA A 420 3.85 -9.84 -25.31
N GLU A 421 4.66 -9.35 -26.24
CA GLU A 421 5.46 -10.17 -27.15
C GLU A 421 6.44 -11.08 -26.42
N ALA A 422 7.16 -10.55 -25.42
CA ALA A 422 8.08 -11.34 -24.62
C ALA A 422 7.37 -12.47 -23.85
N TYR A 423 6.27 -12.19 -23.16
CA TYR A 423 5.49 -13.21 -22.45
C TYR A 423 4.96 -14.31 -23.40
N GLN A 424 4.52 -13.94 -24.61
CA GLN A 424 4.12 -14.93 -25.63
C GLN A 424 5.30 -15.81 -26.06
N LYS A 425 6.50 -15.26 -26.19
CA LYS A 425 7.70 -16.03 -26.53
C LYS A 425 8.18 -16.92 -25.37
N VAL A 426 8.15 -16.39 -24.13
CA VAL A 426 8.47 -17.15 -22.91
C VAL A 426 7.60 -18.40 -22.82
N SER A 427 6.29 -18.26 -23.03
CA SER A 427 5.39 -19.42 -22.94
C SER A 427 5.68 -20.51 -23.98
N ARG A 428 6.26 -20.16 -25.13
CA ARG A 428 6.60 -21.08 -26.23
C ARG A 428 7.99 -21.70 -26.09
N SER A 429 8.92 -21.08 -25.36
CA SER A 429 10.27 -21.61 -25.15
C SER A 429 10.37 -22.41 -23.85
N LYS A 430 10.77 -23.67 -23.95
CA LYS A 430 11.08 -24.48 -22.76
C LYS A 430 12.38 -24.03 -22.10
N GLU A 431 13.39 -23.67 -22.89
CA GLU A 431 14.68 -23.19 -22.36
C GLU A 431 14.51 -21.91 -21.56
N VAL A 432 13.74 -20.94 -22.05
CA VAL A 432 13.52 -19.67 -21.33
C VAL A 432 12.74 -19.90 -20.04
N ARG A 433 11.74 -20.79 -20.06
CA ARG A 433 11.02 -21.17 -18.83
C ARG A 433 11.93 -21.87 -17.82
N GLN A 434 12.86 -22.69 -18.31
CA GLN A 434 13.85 -23.33 -17.46
C GLN A 434 14.82 -22.30 -16.90
N LEU A 435 15.29 -21.34 -17.71
CA LEU A 435 16.13 -20.22 -17.26
C LEU A 435 15.44 -19.38 -16.17
N ILE A 436 14.17 -19.04 -16.33
CA ILE A 436 13.39 -18.32 -15.29
C ILE A 436 13.36 -19.13 -13.98
N ARG A 437 13.28 -20.47 -14.07
CA ARG A 437 13.28 -21.37 -12.90
C ARG A 437 14.67 -21.65 -12.32
N GLU A 438 15.73 -21.52 -13.09
CA GLU A 438 17.11 -21.77 -12.65
C GLU A 438 17.75 -20.49 -12.11
N GLU A 439 17.51 -19.36 -12.77
CA GLU A 439 17.91 -18.02 -12.34
C GLU A 439 16.89 -17.37 -11.40
N LEU A 440 16.32 -18.15 -10.47
CA LEU A 440 15.49 -17.68 -9.35
C LEU A 440 16.23 -16.76 -8.37
N LYS A 441 17.30 -16.09 -8.80
CA LYS A 441 17.88 -14.98 -8.06
C LYS A 441 16.95 -13.80 -8.27
N PRO A 442 16.17 -13.38 -7.26
CA PRO A 442 15.40 -12.16 -7.37
C PRO A 442 16.37 -11.05 -7.75
N TRP A 443 15.98 -10.20 -8.71
CA TRP A 443 16.79 -9.06 -9.05
C TRP A 443 16.99 -8.21 -7.78
N ALA A 444 18.24 -8.07 -7.34
CA ALA A 444 18.58 -7.46 -6.06
C ALA A 444 18.15 -6.00 -6.05
N GLN A 445 17.18 -5.69 -5.19
CA GLN A 445 16.66 -4.34 -5.05
C GLN A 445 17.59 -3.56 -4.11
N ASN A 446 18.19 -2.50 -4.61
CA ASN A 446 18.50 -1.38 -3.71
C ASN A 446 17.17 -0.65 -3.42
N ASN A 447 17.05 0.02 -2.28
CA ASN A 447 15.86 0.75 -1.79
C ASN A 447 15.14 1.61 -2.86
N ASP A 448 15.86 2.03 -3.90
CA ASP A 448 15.39 2.93 -4.93
C ASP A 448 14.66 2.24 -6.11
N LEU A 449 14.50 0.91 -6.08
CA LEU A 449 14.01 0.12 -7.24
C LEU A 449 14.74 0.47 -8.55
N ASN A 450 16.04 0.79 -8.46
CA ASN A 450 16.85 1.25 -9.58
C ASN A 450 17.09 0.14 -10.61
N LEU A 451 16.09 -0.13 -11.45
CA LEU A 451 16.16 -1.18 -12.46
C LEU A 451 17.22 -0.81 -13.51
N PRO A 452 18.05 -1.77 -13.96
CA PRO A 452 19.14 -1.52 -14.92
C PRO A 452 18.65 -0.95 -16.26
N HIS A 453 17.38 -1.20 -16.59
CA HIS A 453 16.72 -0.76 -17.81
C HIS A 453 15.67 0.32 -17.55
N SER A 454 15.87 1.13 -16.52
CA SER A 454 15.03 2.30 -16.28
C SER A 454 15.24 3.36 -17.36
N THR A 455 14.16 4.02 -17.77
CA THR A 455 14.26 5.25 -18.58
C THR A 455 15.22 6.24 -17.94
N LYS A 456 16.26 6.65 -18.67
CA LYS A 456 17.21 7.68 -18.20
C LYS A 456 16.58 9.08 -18.08
N SER A 457 15.44 9.28 -18.75
CA SER A 457 14.69 10.54 -18.79
C SER A 457 13.20 10.25 -18.85
N ASP A 458 12.40 11.08 -18.19
CA ASP A 458 10.95 10.97 -18.21
C ASP A 458 10.38 11.18 -19.62
N VAL A 459 9.37 10.38 -19.97
CA VAL A 459 8.68 10.43 -21.26
C VAL A 459 7.49 11.39 -21.14
N SER A 460 7.57 12.56 -21.76
CA SER A 460 6.42 13.48 -21.80
C SER A 460 5.36 12.94 -22.75
N ILE A 461 4.13 12.78 -22.24
CA ILE A 461 2.94 12.35 -22.97
C ILE A 461 1.90 13.47 -22.93
N GLN A 462 1.16 13.65 -24.02
CA GLN A 462 0.12 14.67 -24.10
C GLN A 462 -1.26 14.05 -23.82
N PRO A 463 -2.11 14.66 -22.97
CA PRO A 463 -3.41 14.11 -22.59
C PRO A 463 -4.32 13.87 -23.80
N GLN A 464 -4.27 14.77 -24.79
CA GLN A 464 -5.15 14.76 -25.94
C GLN A 464 -4.45 15.39 -27.16
N GLY A 465 -4.06 14.55 -28.11
CA GLY A 465 -3.49 15.00 -29.37
C GLY A 465 -2.86 13.83 -30.11
N LYS A 466 -3.45 13.43 -31.25
CA LYS A 466 -2.86 12.42 -32.14
C LYS A 466 -1.59 12.99 -32.78
N ARG A 467 -0.46 13.03 -32.06
CA ARG A 467 0.83 12.97 -32.76
C ARG A 467 0.94 11.56 -33.34
N ARG A 468 0.45 11.40 -34.57
CA ARG A 468 0.77 10.21 -35.37
C ARG A 468 2.30 10.07 -35.38
N GLY A 469 2.82 8.93 -34.93
CA GLY A 469 4.26 8.66 -34.89
C GLY A 469 4.98 9.02 -33.59
N ALA A 470 4.28 9.27 -32.47
CA ALA A 470 4.92 9.25 -31.16
C ALA A 470 5.35 7.81 -30.81
N HIS A 471 6.64 7.58 -30.69
CA HIS A 471 7.25 6.30 -30.34
C HIS A 471 7.96 6.39 -29.00
N LEU A 472 8.14 5.26 -28.33
CA LEU A 472 9.01 5.18 -27.17
C LEU A 472 10.43 5.65 -27.53
N PRO A 473 11.10 6.38 -26.61
CA PRO A 473 12.50 6.65 -26.77
C PRO A 473 13.28 5.35 -26.99
N SER A 474 14.24 5.35 -27.91
CA SER A 474 15.10 4.19 -28.18
C SER A 474 15.93 3.74 -26.96
N THR A 475 15.99 4.58 -25.92
CA THR A 475 16.59 4.27 -24.63
C THR A 475 15.76 3.29 -23.81
N ILE A 476 14.47 3.11 -24.12
CA ILE A 476 13.65 2.10 -23.46
C ILE A 476 14.02 0.74 -24.03
N HIS A 477 14.59 -0.10 -23.17
CA HIS A 477 14.95 -1.45 -23.50
C HIS A 477 13.70 -2.25 -23.92
N LYS A 478 13.83 -3.12 -24.93
CA LYS A 478 12.80 -4.10 -25.31
C LYS A 478 13.24 -5.46 -24.78
N PRO A 479 12.39 -6.19 -24.01
CA PRO A 479 12.78 -7.50 -23.50
C PRO A 479 13.13 -8.44 -24.65
N ILE A 480 14.24 -9.14 -24.51
CA ILE A 480 14.77 -10.00 -25.56
C ILE A 480 14.41 -11.43 -25.20
N VAL A 481 13.61 -12.06 -26.04
CA VAL A 481 13.34 -13.49 -25.96
C VAL A 481 13.56 -14.03 -27.35
N PRO A 482 14.42 -15.05 -27.53
CA PRO A 482 14.66 -15.59 -28.84
C PRO A 482 13.31 -16.08 -29.36
N ALA A 483 12.98 -15.72 -30.61
CA ALA A 483 11.93 -16.46 -31.29
C ALA A 483 12.31 -17.92 -31.17
N LYS A 484 11.33 -18.77 -30.75
CA LYS A 484 11.44 -20.24 -30.67
C LYS A 484 12.48 -20.64 -31.69
N SER A 485 13.66 -21.07 -31.21
CA SER A 485 14.90 -21.14 -31.99
C SER A 485 14.55 -21.20 -33.46
N ASP A 486 15.03 -20.29 -34.31
CA ASP A 486 15.43 -20.74 -35.64
C ASP A 486 16.13 -22.04 -35.32
N ALA A 487 15.44 -23.16 -35.58
CA ALA A 487 15.85 -24.44 -35.04
C ALA A 487 17.34 -24.44 -35.37
N VAL A 488 18.21 -24.78 -34.40
CA VAL A 488 19.51 -25.29 -34.82
C VAL A 488 19.12 -26.23 -35.93
N THR A 489 19.38 -25.81 -37.16
CA THR A 489 18.60 -26.31 -38.29
C THR A 489 19.16 -27.69 -38.29
N ASN A 490 18.39 -28.67 -37.82
CA ASN A 490 18.85 -30.03 -37.86
C ASN A 490 18.93 -30.23 -39.35
N ILE A 491 20.14 -30.06 -39.90
CA ILE A 491 20.41 -30.23 -41.30
C ILE A 491 20.25 -31.74 -41.44
N GLU A 492 19.04 -32.16 -41.73
CA GLU A 492 18.72 -33.55 -41.97
C GLU A 492 19.21 -33.87 -43.37
N ILE A 493 20.47 -34.31 -43.48
CA ILE A 493 21.03 -34.75 -44.75
C ILE A 493 20.52 -36.17 -45.02
N LYS A 494 19.50 -36.30 -45.87
CA LYS A 494 18.99 -37.60 -46.32
C LYS A 494 19.77 -38.07 -47.53
N PHE A 495 20.59 -39.09 -47.35
CA PHE A 495 21.21 -39.79 -48.46
C PHE A 495 20.29 -40.92 -48.93
N LYS A 496 19.96 -40.92 -50.22
CA LYS A 496 19.47 -42.13 -50.90
C LYS A 496 20.65 -42.75 -51.61
N VAL A 497 21.05 -43.93 -51.18
CA VAL A 497 22.14 -44.68 -51.79
C VAL A 497 21.62 -45.97 -52.39
N THR A 498 22.11 -46.30 -53.57
CA THR A 498 21.90 -47.60 -54.20
C THR A 498 22.66 -48.69 -53.42
N LYS A 499 22.27 -49.96 -53.60
CA LYS A 499 22.94 -51.10 -52.95
C LYS A 499 24.47 -51.13 -53.22
N PRO A 500 24.97 -50.85 -54.45
CA PRO A 500 26.41 -50.73 -54.70
C PRO A 500 27.09 -49.57 -53.96
N GLU A 501 26.42 -48.42 -53.86
CA GLU A 501 26.96 -47.25 -53.12
C GLU A 501 27.01 -47.53 -51.61
N PHE A 502 25.98 -48.19 -51.06
CA PHE A 502 25.98 -48.59 -49.65
C PHE A 502 27.13 -49.56 -49.33
N ARG A 503 27.47 -50.49 -50.24
CA ARG A 503 28.66 -51.36 -50.09
C ARG A 503 29.96 -50.55 -50.03
N LYS A 504 30.09 -49.51 -50.85
CA LYS A 504 31.26 -48.62 -50.83
C LYS A 504 31.36 -47.86 -49.51
N LEU A 505 30.24 -47.37 -48.98
CA LEU A 505 30.19 -46.72 -47.67
C LEU A 505 30.57 -47.69 -46.54
N CYS A 506 30.01 -48.91 -46.53
CA CYS A 506 30.37 -49.95 -45.57
C CYS A 506 31.89 -50.23 -45.60
N SER A 507 32.47 -50.37 -46.80
CA SER A 507 33.90 -50.58 -46.97
C SER A 507 34.74 -49.39 -46.48
N LYS A 508 34.29 -48.15 -46.74
CA LYS A 508 35.00 -46.93 -46.31
C LYS A 508 35.04 -46.83 -44.78
N PHE A 509 33.91 -47.08 -44.13
CA PHE A 509 33.75 -46.97 -42.67
C PHE A 509 33.95 -48.28 -41.92
N ARG A 510 34.48 -49.32 -42.58
CA ARG A 510 34.75 -50.66 -42.01
C ARG A 510 33.53 -51.28 -41.31
N ALA A 511 32.33 -50.99 -41.80
CA ALA A 511 31.08 -51.59 -41.31
C ALA A 511 30.77 -52.88 -42.09
N THR A 512 30.15 -53.86 -41.43
CA THR A 512 29.70 -55.11 -42.07
C THR A 512 28.50 -54.85 -42.98
N PHE A 513 28.54 -55.33 -44.22
CA PHE A 513 27.45 -55.14 -45.17
C PHE A 513 26.30 -56.11 -44.86
N GLU A 514 25.32 -55.64 -44.10
CA GLU A 514 23.99 -56.26 -44.01
C GLU A 514 22.93 -55.21 -44.40
N PRO A 515 22.41 -55.24 -45.63
CA PRO A 515 21.60 -54.15 -46.18
C PRO A 515 20.28 -53.90 -45.43
N ASP A 516 19.83 -54.87 -44.62
CA ASP A 516 18.60 -54.82 -43.86
C ASP A 516 18.82 -54.63 -42.34
N ASP A 517 20.07 -54.56 -41.87
CA ASP A 517 20.37 -54.30 -40.46
C ASP A 517 20.38 -52.79 -40.17
N ARG A 518 19.40 -52.33 -39.37
CA ARG A 518 19.30 -50.94 -38.91
C ARG A 518 20.51 -50.51 -38.08
N SER A 519 21.20 -51.44 -37.43
CA SER A 519 22.37 -51.14 -36.61
C SER A 519 23.54 -50.64 -37.47
N VAL A 520 23.76 -51.28 -38.62
CA VAL A 520 24.77 -50.93 -39.62
C VAL A 520 24.48 -49.55 -40.22
N TRP A 521 23.21 -49.27 -40.56
CA TRP A 521 22.79 -47.95 -41.05
C TRP A 521 23.07 -46.84 -40.04
N ARG A 522 22.82 -47.10 -38.76
CA ARG A 522 23.07 -46.13 -37.68
C ARG A 522 24.57 -45.87 -37.52
N GLN A 523 25.39 -46.91 -37.57
CA GLN A 523 26.85 -46.79 -37.50
C GLN A 523 27.38 -45.94 -38.66
N ILE A 524 27.01 -46.24 -39.90
CA ILE A 524 27.43 -45.50 -41.09
C ILE A 524 26.95 -44.04 -41.03
N SER A 525 25.73 -43.80 -40.55
CA SER A 525 25.19 -42.44 -40.41
C SER A 525 25.99 -41.59 -39.41
N GLU A 526 26.42 -42.16 -38.27
CA GLU A 526 27.24 -41.42 -37.31
C GLU A 526 28.67 -41.18 -37.83
N GLU A 527 29.26 -42.14 -38.56
CA GLU A 527 30.58 -41.96 -39.17
C GLU A 527 30.58 -40.88 -40.26
N ILE A 528 29.58 -40.86 -41.14
CA ILE A 528 29.39 -39.79 -42.14
C ILE A 528 29.22 -38.44 -41.46
N LYS A 529 28.43 -38.39 -40.39
CA LYS A 529 28.21 -37.17 -39.62
C LYS A 529 29.51 -36.67 -38.99
N ASN A 530 30.33 -37.56 -38.41
CA ASN A 530 31.62 -37.18 -37.85
C ASN A 530 32.57 -36.64 -38.93
N GLU A 531 32.64 -37.27 -40.10
CA GLU A 531 33.49 -36.82 -41.22
C GLU A 531 33.03 -35.50 -41.85
N VAL A 532 31.72 -35.22 -41.87
CA VAL A 532 31.18 -33.94 -42.38
C VAL A 532 31.35 -32.79 -41.38
N LEU A 533 31.37 -33.09 -40.08
CA LEU A 533 31.52 -32.10 -39.00
C LEU A 533 32.98 -31.81 -38.64
N SER A 534 33.91 -32.72 -38.97
CA SER A 534 35.36 -32.51 -38.88
C SER A 534 35.88 -31.71 -40.07
#